data_AF-A0A0F8XLZ1-F1
#
_entry.id   AF-A0A0F8XLZ1-F1
#
_cell.length_a   1.000
_cell.length_b   1.000
_cell.length_c   1.000
_cell.angle_alpha   90.00
_cell.angle_beta   90.00
_cell.angle_gamma   90.00
#
_symmetry.space_group_name_H-M   'P 1'
#
loop_
_entity.id
_entity.type
_entity.pdbx_description
1 polymer ?
#
loop_
_entity_poly.entity_id
_entity_poly.type
_entity_poly.pdbx_seq_one_letter_code
_entity_poly.pdbx_strand_id
1 'polypeptide(L)' 'MKNEEICYMSAYEMAEKIKNQELSSEEITEIIIERIEKINPKINAYCTPTFDLARELAKKADLAVKKGEKLG' A
#
# COMPACT_ATOMS: atom_id res chain seq x y z
N MET A 1 -5.34 0.20 -13.32
CA MET A 1 -4.13 -0.67 -13.42
C MET A 1 -4.51 -2.07 -12.96
N LYS A 2 -3.79 -3.10 -13.38
CA LYS A 2 -4.03 -4.46 -12.85
C LYS A 2 -3.40 -4.58 -11.45
N ASN A 3 -4.07 -5.24 -10.50
CA ASN A 3 -3.56 -5.42 -9.13
C ASN A 3 -2.14 -6.04 -9.10
N GLU A 4 -1.84 -6.94 -10.04
CA GLU A 4 -0.49 -7.51 -10.19
C GLU A 4 0.58 -6.46 -10.54
N GLU A 5 0.27 -5.48 -11.39
CA GLU A 5 1.23 -4.42 -11.77
C GLU A 5 1.61 -3.58 -10.55
N ILE A 6 0.64 -3.25 -9.69
CA ILE A 6 0.88 -2.53 -8.45
C ILE A 6 1.78 -3.34 -7.52
N CYS A 7 1.56 -4.65 -7.41
CA CYS A 7 2.38 -5.49 -6.54
C CYS A 7 3.84 -5.67 -7.01
N TYR A 8 4.16 -5.36 -8.27
CA TYR A 8 5.52 -5.43 -8.82
C TYR A 8 6.14 -4.05 -9.05
N MET A 9 5.40 -2.98 -8.76
CA MET A 9 5.89 -1.60 -8.85
C MET A 9 6.99 -1.34 -7.81
N SER A 10 7.98 -0.52 -8.16
CA SER A 10 9.00 -0.11 -7.20
C SER A 10 8.43 0.84 -6.15
N ALA A 11 9.04 0.88 -4.96
CA ALA A 11 8.65 1.81 -3.92
C ALA A 11 8.74 3.29 -4.36
N TYR A 12 9.70 3.61 -5.23
CA TYR A 12 9.87 4.95 -5.79
C TYR A 12 8.68 5.35 -6.70
N GLU A 13 8.28 4.47 -7.61
CA GLU A 13 7.13 4.71 -8.49
C GLU A 13 5.82 4.82 -7.69
N MET A 14 5.65 3.98 -6.66
CA MET A 14 4.50 4.08 -5.75
C MET A 14 4.46 5.46 -5.06
N ALA A 15 5.61 5.92 -4.55
CA ALA A 15 5.72 7.22 -3.88
C ALA A 15 5.42 8.39 -4.83
N GLU A 16 5.93 8.36 -6.07
CA GLU A 16 5.61 9.38 -7.08
C GLU A 16 4.11 9.40 -7.41
N LYS A 17 3.50 8.23 -7.59
CA LYS A 17 2.06 8.12 -7.87
C LYS A 17 1.18 8.59 -6.71
N ILE A 18 1.56 8.27 -5.48
CA ILE A 18 0.89 8.78 -4.27
C ILE A 18 1.00 10.31 -4.21
N LYS A 19 2.21 10.86 -4.41
CA LYS A 19 2.46 12.30 -4.39
C LYS A 19 1.65 13.04 -5.46
N ASN A 20 1.54 12.46 -6.65
CA ASN A 20 0.74 12.99 -7.75
C ASN A 20 -0.76 12.68 -7.63
N GLN A 21 -1.18 11.99 -6.56
CA GLN A 21 -2.56 11.57 -6.31
C GLN A 21 -3.16 10.69 -7.42
N GLU A 22 -2.30 9.98 -8.17
CA GLU A 22 -2.71 9.00 -9.18
C GLU A 22 -3.16 7.67 -8.55
N LEU A 23 -2.59 7.34 -7.39
CA LEU A 23 -2.94 6.21 -6.54
C LEU A 23 -3.01 6.69 -5.10
N SER A 24 -3.85 6.06 -4.29
CA SER A 24 -3.85 6.28 -2.84
C SER A 24 -3.04 5.22 -2.10
N SER A 25 -2.50 5.58 -0.95
CA SER A 25 -1.84 4.65 -0.04
C SER A 25 -2.82 3.57 0.42
N GLU A 26 -4.09 3.92 0.63
CA GLU A 26 -5.17 2.98 0.94
C GLU A 26 -5.37 1.92 -0.16
N GLU A 27 -5.40 2.34 -1.42
CA GLU A 27 -5.58 1.44 -2.56
C GLU A 27 -4.41 0.46 -2.70
N ILE A 28 -3.18 0.96 -2.61
CA ILE A 28 -1.97 0.12 -2.67
C ILE A 28 -1.96 -0.87 -1.51
N THR A 29 -2.30 -0.42 -0.30
CA THR A 29 -2.31 -1.25 0.89
C THR A 29 -3.30 -2.40 0.75
N GLU A 30 -4.51 -2.13 0.25
CA GLU A 30 -5.52 -3.18 0.13
C GLU A 30 -5.14 -4.22 -0.93
N ILE A 31 -4.57 -3.79 -2.06
CA ILE A 31 -4.04 -4.69 -3.09
C ILE A 31 -2.93 -5.61 -2.52
N ILE A 32 -2.05 -5.07 -1.67
CA ILE A 32 -1.02 -5.88 -1.02
C ILE A 32 -1.64 -6.84 -0.02
N ILE A 33 -2.63 -6.43 0.76
CA ILE A 33 -3.35 -7.31 1.71
C ILE A 33 -4.00 -8.47 0.96
N GLU A 34 -4.73 -8.22 -0.13
CA GLU A 34 -5.35 -9.26 -0.97
C GLU A 34 -4.30 -10.27 -1.46
N ARG A 35 -3.12 -9.78 -1.87
CA ARG A 35 -2.01 -10.64 -2.31
C ARG A 35 -1.45 -11.48 -1.15
N ILE A 36 -1.30 -10.89 0.03
CA ILE A 36 -0.84 -11.60 1.23
C ILE A 36 -1.83 -12.72 1.58
N GLU A 37 -3.13 -12.44 1.63
CA GLU A 37 -4.16 -13.44 1.93
C GLU A 37 -4.13 -14.61 0.95
N LYS A 38 -3.90 -14.35 -0.35
CA LYS A 38 -3.84 -15.38 -1.39
C LYS A 38 -2.56 -16.23 -1.34
N ILE A 39 -1.42 -15.62 -1.00
CA ILE A 39 -0.10 -16.24 -1.20
C ILE A 39 0.54 -16.71 0.11
N ASN A 40 0.37 -15.95 1.20
CA ASN A 40 1.00 -16.26 2.49
C ASN A 40 0.67 -17.66 3.03
N PRO A 41 -0.51 -18.27 2.82
CA PRO A 41 -0.77 -19.65 3.26
C PRO A 41 0.17 -20.70 2.64
N LYS A 42 0.80 -20.40 1.50
CA LYS A 42 1.75 -21.30 0.82
C LYS A 42 3.20 -21.02 1.18
N ILE A 43 3.55 -19.75 1.38
CA ILE A 43 4.94 -19.31 1.59
C ILE A 43 5.27 -19.17 3.09
N ASN A 44 4.26 -18.84 3.91
CA ASN A 44 4.40 -18.53 5.33
C ASN A 44 5.45 -17.44 5.61
N ALA A 45 5.38 -16.34 4.84
CA ALA A 45 6.31 -15.21 4.93
C ALA A 45 5.97 -14.23 6.08
N TYR A 46 4.69 -14.13 6.45
CA TYR A 46 4.21 -13.27 7.53
C TYR A 46 3.76 -14.11 8.72
N CYS A 47 4.42 -13.94 9.87
CA CYS A 47 4.01 -14.61 11.12
C CYS A 47 2.76 -13.96 11.75
N THR A 48 2.71 -12.63 11.74
CA THR A 48 1.61 -11.86 12.36
C THR A 48 1.17 -10.74 11.42
N PRO A 49 0.14 -10.95 10.60
CA PRO A 49 -0.41 -9.88 9.77
C PRO A 49 -1.12 -8.82 10.63
N THR A 50 -0.82 -7.54 10.41
CA THR A 50 -1.43 -6.40 11.11
C THR A 50 -2.22 -5.51 10.15
N PHE A 51 -3.19 -6.10 9.44
CA PHE A 51 -3.90 -5.44 8.34
C PHE A 51 -4.67 -4.19 8.76
N ASP A 52 -5.29 -4.19 9.95
CA ASP A 52 -6.02 -3.02 10.43
C ASP A 52 -5.09 -1.83 10.69
N LEU A 53 -3.93 -2.08 11.31
CA LEU A 53 -2.90 -1.07 11.49
C LEU A 53 -2.38 -0.55 10.15
N ALA A 54 -2.18 -1.43 9.17
CA ALA A 54 -1.75 -1.04 7.83
C ALA A 54 -2.77 -0.08 7.17
N ARG A 55 -4.06 -0.40 7.26
CA ARG A 55 -5.14 0.47 6.76
C ARG A 55 -5.20 1.82 7.47
N GLU A 56 -5.01 1.85 8.80
CA GLU A 56 -4.94 3.10 9.56
C GLU A 56 -3.76 3.98 9.15
N LEU A 57 -2.58 3.39 8.94
CA LEU A 57 -1.39 4.12 8.50
C LEU A 57 -1.54 4.64 7.07
N ALA A 58 -2.12 3.85 6.17
CA ALA A 58 -2.41 4.25 4.80
C ALA A 58 -3.33 5.48 4.75
N LYS A 59 -4.42 5.47 5.53
CA LYS A 59 -5.31 6.64 5.69
C LYS A 59 -4.56 7.88 6.15
N LYS A 60 -3.67 7.73 7.15
CA LYS A 60 -2.88 8.85 7.65
C LYS A 60 -1.93 9.41 6.59
N ALA A 61 -1.28 8.54 5.81
CA ALA A 61 -0.41 8.94 4.72
C ALA A 61 -1.18 9.73 3.65
N ASP A 62 -2.35 9.25 3.23
CA ASP A 62 -3.19 9.95 2.24
C ASP A 62 -3.68 11.30 2.75
N LEU A 63 -3.99 11.41 4.04
CA LEU A 63 -4.33 12.69 4.68
C LEU A 63 -3.14 13.66 4.68
N ALA A 64 -1.92 13.17 4.94
CA ALA A 64 -0.70 13.99 4.90
C ALA A 64 -0.44 14.53 3.48
N VAL A 65 -0.58 13.68 2.45
CA VAL A 65 -0.47 14.08 1.04
C VAL A 65 -1.47 15.18 0.70
N LYS A 66 -2.74 15.01 1.10
CA LYS A 66 -3.79 16.02 0.86
C LYS A 66 -3.50 17.36 1.51
N LYS A 67 -2.78 17.37 2.64
CA LYS A 67 -2.36 18.59 3.34
C LYS A 67 -1.07 19.20 2.77
N GLY A 68 -0.44 18.57 1.79
CA GLY A 68 0.86 19.00 1.26
C GLY A 68 2.00 18.77 2.26
N GLU A 69 1.80 17.89 3.26
CA GLU A 69 2.84 17.51 4.20
C GLU A 69 3.88 16.64 3.50
N LYS A 70 5.13 16.72 3.96
CA LYS A 70 6.21 15.91 3.41
C LYS A 70 6.05 14.47 3.89
N LEU A 71 5.76 13.57 2.95
CA LEU A 71 5.98 12.14 3.16
C LEU A 71 7.49 11.87 3.27
N GLY A 72 7.87 10.85 4.06
CA GLY A 72 9.25 10.50 4.46
C GLY A 72 10.38 10.86 3.50
#